data_AF-G9ELT9-F1
#
_entry.id   AF-G9ELT9-F1
#
_cell.length_a   1.000
_cell.length_b   1.000
_cell.length_c   1.000
_cell.angle_alpha   90.00
_cell.angle_beta   90.00
_cell.angle_gamma   90.00
#
_symmetry.space_group_name_H-M   'P 1'
#
loop_
_entity.id
_entity.type
_entity.pdbx_description
1 polymer ?
#
loop_
_entity_poly.entity_id
_entity_poly.type
_entity_poly.pdbx_seq_one_letter_code
_entity_poly.pdbx_strand_id
1 'polypeptide(L)'
;MSSNDPVVRVGRDPLRKLSPDGRILGVIRLKQQQGVVEDSPGLERGIAAGVLYALKDKDPLNPDCKKMKEIYDINLSYADVLCRQSADASETHQRLDPALDGDLIHRILIHIHLLDKESTYQATQTIPRSMNFFATKGHMLTQALKNIGIRVNTHSGNIFYTSNFEPMPLDFELVFVRHGETFGNAGLITQDGSLDDNALRLNKKNHENRVFQGNVDTSINQLTEFGKQQAIDAAIKLENELLHQGWIPDIIFHSPLERARATGLPFVKRNGFEEKYHALESITEMSFGSLENRRVCDIPSDHQAHSFYKKQHALIKCPGEDVYGTWRDAENFCQVLLRAKHTLQALNEQFKDKKVLMFSHSMFGAACCIMMGKGNLIEQGTYLAFDGKQSNGKSYTMPNATPFLLNVNLEHLLDKPHVN
;
A
#
# COMPACT_ATOMS: atom_id res chain seq x y z
N MET A 1 9.63 -13.62 -23.45
CA MET A 1 10.41 -12.58 -22.72
C MET A 1 10.44 -13.02 -21.27
N SER A 2 11.61 -13.00 -20.63
CA SER A 2 11.72 -13.29 -19.20
C SER A 2 11.21 -12.07 -18.42
N SER A 3 10.55 -12.31 -17.28
CA SER A 3 10.16 -11.25 -16.34
C SER A 3 11.36 -10.42 -15.85
N ASN A 4 12.57 -10.99 -15.94
CA ASN A 4 13.80 -10.38 -15.44
C ASN A 4 14.52 -9.54 -16.50
N ASP A 5 13.99 -9.47 -17.72
CA ASP A 5 14.64 -8.70 -18.78
C ASP A 5 14.49 -7.19 -18.54
N PRO A 6 15.59 -6.41 -18.64
CA PRO A 6 15.55 -4.97 -18.41
C PRO A 6 14.82 -4.24 -19.53
N VAL A 7 14.19 -3.10 -19.19
CA VAL A 7 13.45 -2.25 -20.13
C VAL A 7 14.29 -1.88 -21.36
N VAL A 8 15.59 -1.59 -21.18
CA VAL A 8 16.50 -1.24 -22.29
C VAL A 8 16.64 -2.32 -23.36
N ARG A 9 16.46 -3.59 -22.98
CA ARG A 9 16.56 -4.74 -23.88
C ARG A 9 15.22 -5.04 -24.55
N VAL A 10 14.16 -5.06 -23.75
CA VAL A 10 12.82 -5.44 -24.21
C VAL A 10 12.14 -4.30 -24.97
N GLY A 11 12.41 -3.06 -24.60
CA GLY A 11 11.70 -1.87 -25.06
C GLY A 11 11.98 -1.45 -26.50
N ARG A 12 13.10 -1.87 -27.11
CA ARG A 12 13.50 -1.50 -28.49
C ARG A 12 12.41 -1.71 -29.55
N ASP A 13 12.31 -0.83 -30.53
CA ASP A 13 11.22 -0.77 -31.53
C ASP A 13 9.83 -0.58 -30.88
N PRO A 14 9.60 0.54 -30.18
CA PRO A 14 8.44 0.69 -29.32
C PRO A 14 7.11 0.78 -30.09
N LEU A 15 7.04 1.47 -31.24
CA LEU A 15 5.81 1.53 -32.04
C LEU A 15 5.49 0.20 -32.71
N ARG A 16 6.50 -0.58 -33.13
CA ARG A 16 6.28 -1.92 -33.70
C ARG A 16 5.54 -2.86 -32.74
N LYS A 17 5.66 -2.65 -31.42
CA LYS A 17 4.92 -3.42 -30.41
C LYS A 17 3.44 -3.05 -30.32
N LEU A 18 3.07 -1.86 -30.77
CA LEU A 18 1.70 -1.35 -30.85
C LEU A 18 1.08 -1.56 -32.23
N SER A 19 1.83 -2.10 -33.20
CA SER A 19 1.30 -2.41 -34.53
C SER A 19 0.29 -3.58 -34.44
N PRO A 20 -0.87 -3.52 -35.14
CA PRO A 20 -1.86 -4.59 -35.14
C PRO A 20 -1.28 -5.90 -35.68
N ASP A 21 -0.43 -5.79 -36.70
CA ASP A 21 0.29 -6.89 -37.34
C ASP A 21 1.58 -7.26 -36.60
N GLY A 22 1.89 -6.50 -35.54
CA GLY A 22 3.02 -6.76 -34.66
C GLY A 22 2.83 -8.07 -33.92
N ARG A 23 3.91 -8.85 -33.81
CA ARG A 23 3.90 -10.16 -33.13
C ARG A 23 3.30 -10.14 -31.73
N ILE A 24 3.46 -9.04 -30.98
CA ILE A 24 2.95 -8.93 -29.61
C ILE A 24 1.42 -8.82 -29.60
N LEU A 25 0.85 -7.79 -30.24
CA LEU A 25 -0.60 -7.62 -30.31
C LEU A 25 -1.28 -8.74 -31.09
N GLY A 26 -0.68 -9.22 -32.18
CA GLY A 26 -1.20 -10.35 -32.93
C GLY A 26 -1.36 -11.61 -32.08
N VAL A 27 -0.40 -11.91 -31.20
CA VAL A 27 -0.51 -13.06 -30.28
C VAL A 27 -1.56 -12.81 -29.18
N ILE A 28 -1.67 -11.59 -28.64
CA ILE A 28 -2.71 -11.25 -27.67
C ILE A 28 -4.10 -11.43 -28.30
N ARG A 29 -4.32 -10.89 -29.50
CA ARG A 29 -5.60 -11.00 -30.22
C ARG A 29 -5.92 -12.44 -30.61
N LEU A 30 -4.93 -13.22 -31.07
CA LEU A 30 -5.12 -14.64 -31.38
C LEU A 30 -5.60 -15.41 -30.14
N LYS A 31 -5.01 -15.17 -28.97
CA LYS A 31 -5.46 -15.80 -27.72
C LYS A 31 -6.89 -15.40 -27.35
N GLN A 32 -7.23 -14.12 -27.47
CA GLN A 32 -8.59 -13.63 -27.22
C GLN A 32 -9.61 -14.30 -28.16
N GLN A 33 -9.29 -14.42 -29.46
CA GLN A 33 -10.14 -15.09 -30.44
C GLN A 33 -10.32 -16.59 -30.15
N GLN A 34 -9.31 -17.24 -29.58
CA GLN A 34 -9.39 -18.65 -29.17
C GLN A 34 -10.14 -18.86 -27.84
N GLY A 35 -10.70 -17.80 -27.25
CA GLY A 35 -11.35 -17.87 -25.93
C GLY A 35 -10.37 -18.16 -24.80
N VAL A 36 -9.07 -18.00 -25.03
CA VAL A 36 -8.06 -18.08 -23.98
C VAL A 36 -8.11 -16.76 -23.22
N VAL A 37 -8.95 -16.72 -22.18
CA VAL A 37 -9.14 -15.57 -21.28
C VAL A 37 -7.93 -15.38 -20.34
N GLU A 38 -6.87 -16.18 -20.50
CA GLU A 38 -5.64 -15.97 -19.74
C GLU A 38 -4.90 -14.73 -20.23
N ASP A 39 -4.70 -13.79 -19.32
CA ASP A 39 -3.87 -12.60 -19.50
C ASP A 39 -2.52 -12.99 -20.10
N SER A 40 -1.93 -12.07 -20.87
CA SER A 40 -0.60 -12.27 -21.44
C SER A 40 0.39 -11.31 -20.81
N PRO A 41 0.65 -11.42 -19.48
CA PRO A 41 1.40 -10.41 -18.73
C PRO A 41 2.81 -10.20 -19.29
N GLY A 42 3.44 -11.24 -19.82
CA GLY A 42 4.76 -11.10 -20.48
C GLY A 42 4.73 -10.28 -21.77
N LEU A 43 3.63 -10.35 -22.53
CA LEU A 43 3.42 -9.57 -23.75
C LEU A 43 3.01 -8.14 -23.42
N GLU A 44 2.09 -7.98 -22.47
CA GLU A 44 1.62 -6.69 -21.95
C GLU A 44 2.77 -5.89 -21.33
N ARG A 45 3.60 -6.53 -20.49
CA ARG A 45 4.86 -5.96 -19.97
C ARG A 45 5.83 -5.57 -21.10
N GLY A 46 5.85 -6.33 -22.20
CA GLY A 46 6.65 -6.02 -23.37
C GLY A 46 6.23 -4.70 -24.03
N ILE A 47 4.92 -4.46 -24.15
CA ILE A 47 4.37 -3.19 -24.65
C ILE A 47 4.72 -2.06 -23.68
N ALA A 48 4.46 -2.25 -22.38
CA ALA A 48 4.76 -1.27 -21.35
C ALA A 48 6.24 -0.86 -21.33
N ALA A 49 7.16 -1.84 -21.47
CA ALA A 49 8.59 -1.57 -21.59
C ALA A 49 8.93 -0.77 -22.85
N GLY A 50 8.23 -0.98 -23.96
CA GLY A 50 8.37 -0.18 -25.18
C GLY A 50 7.98 1.28 -24.95
N VAL A 51 6.83 1.51 -24.33
CA VAL A 51 6.36 2.87 -23.99
C VAL A 51 7.39 3.59 -23.10
N LEU A 52 7.83 2.97 -22.01
CA LEU A 52 8.83 3.59 -21.13
C LEU A 52 10.19 3.78 -21.79
N TYR A 53 10.61 2.87 -22.65
CA TYR A 53 11.86 3.01 -23.40
C TYR A 53 11.86 4.28 -24.27
N ALA A 54 10.75 4.54 -24.95
CA ALA A 54 10.55 5.77 -25.73
C ALA A 54 10.54 7.02 -24.85
N LEU A 55 9.75 7.01 -23.77
CA LEU A 55 9.51 8.21 -22.95
C LEU A 55 10.68 8.58 -22.03
N LYS A 56 11.51 7.60 -21.63
CA LYS A 56 12.74 7.83 -20.85
C LYS A 56 13.97 8.15 -21.69
N ASP A 57 13.75 8.51 -22.95
CA ASP A 57 14.78 8.98 -23.88
C ASP A 57 15.99 8.04 -23.98
N LYS A 58 15.72 6.73 -24.00
CA LYS A 58 16.79 5.71 -24.06
C LYS A 58 17.40 5.58 -25.47
N ASP A 59 16.70 6.06 -26.48
CA ASP A 59 17.17 6.16 -27.86
C ASP A 59 16.54 7.40 -28.53
N PRO A 60 17.07 8.61 -28.24
CA PRO A 60 16.51 9.88 -28.72
C PRO A 60 16.53 10.01 -30.24
N LEU A 61 17.38 9.24 -30.93
CA LEU A 61 17.51 9.33 -32.40
C LEU A 61 16.48 8.47 -33.12
N ASN A 62 15.84 7.54 -32.41
CA ASN A 62 14.81 6.68 -32.98
C ASN A 62 13.51 7.47 -33.27
N PRO A 63 13.03 7.50 -34.52
CA PRO A 63 11.83 8.26 -34.88
C PRO A 63 10.58 7.78 -34.13
N ASP A 64 10.48 6.48 -33.81
CA ASP A 64 9.37 5.92 -33.04
C ASP A 64 9.35 6.49 -31.62
N CYS A 65 10.53 6.60 -30.98
CA CYS A 65 10.67 7.15 -29.64
C CYS A 65 10.26 8.63 -29.60
N LYS A 66 10.75 9.42 -30.57
CA LYS A 66 10.39 10.85 -30.70
C LYS A 66 8.88 11.04 -30.81
N LYS A 67 8.24 10.28 -31.70
CA LYS A 67 6.80 10.37 -31.93
C LYS A 67 5.97 9.99 -30.70
N MET A 68 6.34 8.92 -29.99
CA MET A 68 5.66 8.55 -28.75
C MET A 68 5.83 9.62 -27.68
N LYS A 69 7.02 10.21 -27.59
CA LYS A 69 7.30 11.32 -26.68
C LYS A 69 6.49 12.57 -26.99
N GLU A 70 6.40 12.96 -28.26
CA GLU A 70 5.55 14.09 -28.69
C GLU A 70 4.08 13.89 -28.29
N ILE A 71 3.56 12.67 -28.47
CA ILE A 71 2.17 12.36 -28.07
C ILE A 71 1.99 12.46 -26.55
N TYR A 72 2.95 11.93 -25.79
CA TYR A 72 2.92 12.01 -24.34
C TYR A 72 3.02 13.46 -23.86
N ASP A 73 3.94 14.24 -24.40
CA ASP A 73 4.21 15.61 -23.95
C ASP A 73 3.02 16.56 -24.17
N ILE A 74 2.07 16.21 -25.06
CA ILE A 74 0.85 17.01 -25.28
C ILE A 74 -0.12 16.92 -24.08
N ASN A 75 -0.33 15.73 -23.50
CA ASN A 75 -1.37 15.49 -22.49
C ASN A 75 -0.85 14.83 -21.20
N LEU A 76 0.44 14.52 -21.14
CA LEU A 76 1.11 13.76 -20.07
C LEU A 76 0.41 12.41 -19.77
N SER A 77 -0.07 11.75 -20.82
CA SER A 77 -0.94 10.57 -20.71
C SER A 77 -0.32 9.35 -21.41
N TYR A 78 -0.07 8.28 -20.65
CA TYR A 78 0.32 6.98 -21.21
C TYR A 78 -0.81 6.36 -22.05
N ALA A 79 -2.07 6.58 -21.68
CA ALA A 79 -3.21 6.07 -22.43
C ALA A 79 -3.26 6.69 -23.84
N ASP A 80 -2.93 7.97 -23.96
CA ASP A 80 -2.89 8.65 -25.26
C ASP A 80 -1.77 8.08 -26.14
N VAL A 81 -0.63 7.75 -25.54
CA VAL A 81 0.44 7.05 -26.27
C VAL A 81 -0.03 5.67 -26.74
N LEU A 82 -0.86 4.96 -25.99
CA LEU A 82 -1.37 3.65 -26.39
C LEU A 82 -2.47 3.73 -27.47
N CYS A 83 -3.25 4.80 -27.50
CA CYS A 83 -4.51 4.86 -28.26
C CYS A 83 -4.56 5.88 -29.40
N ARG A 84 -3.66 6.88 -29.42
CA ARG A 84 -3.78 8.00 -30.37
C ARG A 84 -3.63 7.55 -31.82
N GLN A 85 -4.72 7.66 -32.56
CA GLN A 85 -4.73 7.50 -34.01
C GLN A 85 -4.02 8.69 -34.66
N SER A 86 -3.28 8.44 -35.73
CA SER A 86 -2.73 9.53 -36.53
C SER A 86 -3.83 10.22 -37.32
N ALA A 87 -3.70 11.53 -37.53
CA ALA A 87 -4.52 12.26 -38.49
C ALA A 87 -4.11 11.94 -39.94
N ASP A 88 -2.91 11.40 -40.14
CA ASP A 88 -2.40 11.03 -41.45
C ASP A 88 -2.80 9.58 -41.77
N ALA A 89 -3.73 9.43 -42.72
CA ALA A 89 -4.23 8.14 -43.18
C ALA A 89 -3.14 7.26 -43.82
N SER A 90 -1.97 7.82 -44.16
CA SER A 90 -0.83 7.07 -44.68
C SER A 90 -0.01 6.37 -43.58
N GLU A 91 -0.22 6.72 -42.30
CA GLU A 91 0.47 6.09 -41.20
C GLU A 91 -0.19 4.76 -40.82
N THR A 92 0.39 3.66 -41.30
CA THR A 92 -0.08 2.28 -41.13
C THR A 92 -0.02 1.73 -39.70
N HIS A 93 0.34 2.55 -38.71
CA HIS A 93 0.43 2.12 -37.31
C HIS A 93 -0.88 2.37 -36.58
N GLN A 94 -1.91 1.59 -36.92
CA GLN A 94 -3.18 1.60 -36.19
C GLN A 94 -2.93 1.18 -34.73
N ARG A 95 -3.32 2.02 -33.77
CA ARG A 95 -3.09 1.81 -32.34
C ARG A 95 -4.23 1.04 -31.67
N LEU A 96 -4.15 0.85 -30.34
CA LEU A 96 -5.24 0.24 -29.56
C LEU A 96 -6.49 1.11 -29.64
N ASP A 97 -7.66 0.47 -29.75
CA ASP A 97 -8.95 1.15 -29.75
C ASP A 97 -9.48 1.21 -28.31
N PRO A 98 -9.66 2.38 -27.70
CA PRO A 98 -10.18 2.49 -26.34
C PRO A 98 -11.51 1.75 -26.10
N ALA A 99 -12.38 1.70 -27.11
CA ALA A 99 -13.69 1.07 -27.00
C ALA A 99 -13.60 -0.46 -27.04
N LEU A 100 -12.65 -1.01 -27.79
CA LEU A 100 -12.50 -2.47 -27.98
C LEU A 100 -11.44 -3.08 -27.06
N ASP A 101 -10.38 -2.33 -26.77
CA ASP A 101 -9.16 -2.78 -26.10
C ASP A 101 -9.06 -2.25 -24.64
N GLY A 102 -10.14 -1.70 -24.06
CA GLY A 102 -10.13 -1.04 -22.75
C GLY A 102 -9.46 -1.86 -21.62
N ASP A 103 -9.81 -3.14 -21.50
CA ASP A 103 -9.22 -4.04 -20.51
C ASP A 103 -7.71 -4.27 -20.75
N LEU A 104 -7.30 -4.39 -22.02
CA LEU A 104 -5.90 -4.59 -22.38
C LEU A 104 -5.08 -3.32 -22.10
N ILE A 105 -5.62 -2.15 -22.47
CA ILE A 105 -5.02 -0.85 -22.17
C ILE A 105 -4.81 -0.73 -20.67
N HIS A 106 -5.82 -1.03 -19.86
CA HIS A 106 -5.72 -0.98 -18.41
C HIS A 106 -4.60 -1.87 -17.86
N ARG A 107 -4.49 -3.13 -18.33
CA ARG A 107 -3.41 -4.04 -17.89
C ARG A 107 -2.02 -3.56 -18.33
N ILE A 108 -1.87 -2.98 -19.52
CA ILE A 108 -0.60 -2.39 -19.97
C ILE A 108 -0.23 -1.19 -19.10
N LEU A 109 -1.19 -0.32 -18.75
CA LEU A 109 -0.96 0.84 -17.89
C LEU A 109 -0.46 0.42 -16.50
N ILE A 110 -1.01 -0.64 -15.92
CA ILE A 110 -0.51 -1.24 -14.67
C ILE A 110 0.98 -1.63 -14.83
N HIS A 111 1.34 -2.29 -15.93
CA HIS A 111 2.73 -2.66 -16.18
C HIS A 111 3.66 -1.47 -16.40
N ILE A 112 3.19 -0.39 -17.03
CA ILE A 112 3.95 0.86 -17.18
C ILE A 112 4.29 1.40 -15.79
N HIS A 113 3.29 1.53 -14.91
CA HIS A 113 3.50 2.04 -13.55
C HIS A 113 4.50 1.21 -12.74
N LEU A 114 4.37 -0.12 -12.79
CA LEU A 114 5.28 -1.04 -12.11
C LEU A 114 6.73 -0.88 -12.60
N LEU A 115 6.94 -0.86 -13.92
CA LEU A 115 8.26 -0.71 -14.52
C LEU A 115 8.87 0.68 -14.29
N ASP A 116 8.05 1.72 -14.29
CA ASP A 116 8.48 3.09 -14.05
C ASP A 116 9.01 3.24 -12.62
N LYS A 117 8.25 2.74 -11.64
CA LYS A 117 8.67 2.64 -10.23
C LYS A 117 9.96 1.85 -10.04
N GLU A 118 10.09 0.68 -10.67
CA GLU A 118 11.32 -0.13 -10.59
C GLU A 118 12.55 0.67 -11.03
N SER A 119 12.44 1.44 -12.12
CA SER A 119 13.57 2.20 -12.66
C SER A 119 13.93 3.43 -11.83
N THR A 120 12.94 4.06 -11.17
CA THR A 120 13.18 5.16 -10.22
C THR A 120 13.77 4.64 -8.90
N TYR A 121 13.32 3.47 -8.45
CA TYR A 121 13.83 2.81 -7.24
C TYR A 121 15.29 2.31 -7.38
N GLN A 122 15.66 1.83 -8.57
CA GLN A 122 17.04 1.44 -8.88
C GLN A 122 18.03 2.61 -8.90
N ALA A 123 17.55 3.84 -9.07
CA ALA A 123 18.39 5.03 -9.08
C ALA A 123 18.72 5.54 -7.67
N THR A 124 18.00 5.11 -6.63
CA THR A 124 18.09 5.74 -5.30
C THR A 124 18.72 4.91 -4.19
N GLN A 125 18.77 3.56 -4.20
CA GLN A 125 19.53 2.81 -3.16
C GLN A 125 20.05 1.41 -3.54
N THR A 126 21.21 1.08 -2.96
CA THR A 126 21.86 -0.24 -2.79
C THR A 126 21.26 -1.03 -1.62
N ILE A 127 20.06 -1.60 -1.79
CA ILE A 127 19.49 -2.63 -0.90
C ILE A 127 18.96 -3.77 -1.78
N PRO A 128 19.08 -5.07 -1.41
CA PRO A 128 18.81 -6.19 -2.31
C PRO A 128 17.39 -6.19 -2.86
N ARG A 129 17.29 -6.37 -4.18
CA ARG A 129 16.04 -6.52 -4.92
C ARG A 129 15.36 -7.83 -4.57
N SER A 130 14.24 -7.77 -3.86
CA SER A 130 13.15 -8.74 -4.01
C SER A 130 11.88 -8.23 -3.33
N MET A 131 11.00 -7.53 -4.06
CA MET A 131 9.56 -7.48 -3.75
C MET A 131 8.82 -6.80 -4.91
N ASN A 132 8.58 -7.56 -5.98
CA ASN A 132 7.62 -7.15 -7.01
C ASN A 132 6.26 -7.79 -6.70
N PHE A 133 5.32 -6.95 -6.26
CA PHE A 133 3.94 -7.33 -5.95
C PHE A 133 3.18 -7.59 -7.26
N PHE A 134 2.84 -8.85 -7.55
CA PHE A 134 1.97 -9.18 -8.68
C PHE A 134 0.52 -8.84 -8.34
N ALA A 135 -0.22 -8.34 -9.34
CA ALA A 135 -1.68 -8.31 -9.32
C ALA A 135 -2.22 -9.75 -9.30
N THR A 136 -2.38 -10.33 -8.11
CA THR A 136 -2.89 -11.68 -7.95
C THR A 136 -4.41 -11.69 -8.18
N LYS A 137 -4.87 -12.50 -9.15
CA LYS A 137 -6.29 -12.88 -9.28
C LYS A 137 -6.82 -13.34 -7.93
N GLY A 138 -8.10 -13.06 -7.64
CA GLY A 138 -8.72 -13.38 -6.34
C GLY A 138 -8.47 -14.82 -5.87
N HIS A 139 -8.49 -15.79 -6.78
CA HIS A 139 -8.17 -17.20 -6.48
C HIS A 139 -6.70 -17.43 -6.07
N MET A 140 -5.74 -16.74 -6.70
CA MET A 140 -4.33 -16.85 -6.32
C MET A 140 -4.07 -16.21 -4.95
N LEU A 141 -4.75 -15.11 -4.64
CA LEU A 141 -4.66 -14.44 -3.35
C LEU A 141 -5.18 -15.31 -2.21
N THR A 142 -6.36 -15.92 -2.37
CA THR A 142 -6.93 -16.83 -1.36
C THR A 142 -6.10 -18.09 -1.20
N GLN A 143 -5.52 -18.62 -2.29
CA GLN A 143 -4.61 -19.76 -2.21
C GLN A 143 -3.30 -19.41 -1.48
N ALA A 144 -2.73 -18.22 -1.74
CA ALA A 144 -1.54 -17.75 -1.04
C ALA A 144 -1.78 -17.60 0.47
N LEU A 145 -2.95 -17.07 0.87
CA LEU A 145 -3.35 -17.00 2.27
C LEU A 145 -3.57 -18.39 2.88
N LYS A 146 -4.21 -19.30 2.14
CA LYS A 146 -4.43 -20.69 2.59
C LYS A 146 -3.11 -21.41 2.87
N ASN A 147 -2.09 -21.18 2.04
CA ASN A 147 -0.75 -21.75 2.22
C ASN A 147 -0.04 -21.26 3.49
N ILE A 148 -0.50 -20.16 4.09
CA ILE A 148 0.03 -19.62 5.35
C ILE A 148 -0.94 -19.82 6.52
N GLY A 149 -1.92 -20.71 6.35
CA GLY A 149 -2.89 -21.06 7.36
C GLY A 149 -3.99 -20.02 7.57
N ILE A 150 -4.28 -19.17 6.58
CA ILE A 150 -5.37 -18.20 6.63
C ILE A 150 -6.39 -18.51 5.55
N ARG A 151 -7.64 -18.76 5.95
CA ARG A 151 -8.76 -18.96 5.04
C ARG A 151 -9.56 -17.68 4.89
N VAL A 152 -9.99 -17.39 3.67
CA VAL A 152 -10.93 -16.30 3.38
C VAL A 152 -12.25 -16.90 2.92
N ASN A 153 -13.37 -16.50 3.52
CA ASN A 153 -14.68 -16.76 2.95
C ASN A 153 -14.89 -15.79 1.77
N THR A 154 -14.94 -16.30 0.55
CA THR A 154 -15.03 -15.46 -0.66
C THR A 154 -16.37 -14.74 -0.81
N HIS A 155 -17.42 -15.21 -0.12
CA HIS A 155 -18.73 -14.57 -0.14
C HIS A 155 -18.85 -13.44 0.89
N SER A 156 -18.40 -13.69 2.13
CA SER A 156 -18.49 -12.70 3.21
C SER A 156 -17.25 -11.82 3.37
N GLY A 157 -16.15 -12.18 2.71
CA GLY A 157 -14.84 -11.53 2.84
C GLY A 157 -14.16 -11.74 4.19
N ASN A 158 -14.76 -12.50 5.12
CA ASN A 158 -14.16 -12.71 6.44
C ASN A 158 -12.95 -13.64 6.36
N ILE A 159 -11.99 -13.39 7.24
CA ILE A 159 -10.72 -14.12 7.36
C ILE A 159 -10.69 -14.96 8.64
N PHE A 160 -10.07 -16.13 8.57
CA PHE A 160 -10.05 -17.12 9.63
C PHE A 160 -8.66 -17.76 9.73
N TYR A 161 -8.18 -18.06 10.94
CA TYR A 161 -7.12 -19.05 11.08
C TYR A 161 -7.65 -20.43 10.69
N THR A 162 -6.82 -21.20 10.00
CA THR A 162 -7.06 -22.64 9.79
C THR A 162 -6.45 -23.46 10.92
N SER A 163 -6.78 -24.74 11.01
CA SER A 163 -6.17 -25.66 11.98
C SER A 163 -4.66 -25.84 11.79
N ASN A 164 -4.12 -25.54 10.61
CA ASN A 164 -2.68 -25.57 10.31
C ASN A 164 -2.04 -24.18 10.33
N PHE A 165 -2.69 -23.17 10.94
CA PHE A 165 -2.08 -21.87 11.13
C PHE A 165 -0.95 -21.96 12.17
N GLU A 166 0.23 -21.51 11.80
CA GLU A 166 1.36 -21.35 12.69
C GLU A 166 1.68 -19.86 12.81
N PRO A 167 1.65 -19.28 14.04
CA PRO A 167 2.10 -17.92 14.26
C PRO A 167 3.50 -17.71 13.72
N MET A 168 3.72 -16.63 12.97
CA MET A 168 5.04 -16.29 12.47
C MET A 168 5.99 -16.02 13.66
N PRO A 169 7.07 -16.80 13.82
CA PRO A 169 8.08 -16.47 14.81
C PRO A 169 8.80 -15.20 14.39
N LEU A 170 9.01 -14.30 15.34
CA LEU A 170 9.89 -13.15 15.14
C LEU A 170 11.19 -13.41 15.90
N ASP A 171 12.29 -13.42 15.16
CA ASP A 171 13.65 -13.56 15.71
C ASP A 171 14.20 -12.20 16.17
N PHE A 172 13.35 -11.18 16.24
CA PHE A 172 13.68 -9.83 16.68
C PHE A 172 12.57 -9.29 17.58
N GLU A 173 12.91 -8.34 18.44
CA GLU A 173 11.93 -7.68 19.28
C GLU A 173 11.21 -6.56 18.51
N LEU A 174 9.89 -6.49 18.62
CA LEU A 174 9.07 -5.51 17.90
C LEU A 174 8.17 -4.72 18.84
N VAL A 175 8.38 -3.41 18.86
CA VAL A 175 7.45 -2.43 19.43
C VAL A 175 6.79 -1.67 18.29
N PHE A 176 5.46 -1.70 18.23
CA PHE A 176 4.68 -1.06 17.18
C PHE A 176 3.92 0.14 17.73
N VAL A 177 3.90 1.24 16.98
CA VAL A 177 3.17 2.46 17.33
C VAL A 177 2.36 2.90 16.12
N ARG A 178 1.04 2.97 16.25
CA ARG A 178 0.18 3.64 15.25
C ARG A 178 0.39 5.15 15.33
N HIS A 179 0.37 5.85 14.21
CA HIS A 179 0.40 7.31 14.19
C HIS A 179 -0.66 7.99 15.08
N GLY A 180 -0.41 9.25 15.46
CA GLY A 180 -1.36 10.10 16.20
C GLY A 180 -2.60 10.50 15.39
N GLU A 181 -3.56 11.15 16.03
CA GLU A 181 -4.77 11.66 15.36
C GLU A 181 -4.46 12.65 14.23
N THR A 182 -5.12 12.47 13.09
CA THR A 182 -5.04 13.35 11.92
C THR A 182 -6.32 14.14 11.73
N PHE A 183 -6.30 15.19 10.90
CA PHE A 183 -7.51 15.96 10.57
C PHE A 183 -8.60 15.06 9.95
N GLY A 184 -8.21 14.15 9.05
CA GLY A 184 -9.10 13.15 8.46
C GLY A 184 -9.68 12.16 9.48
N ASN A 185 -8.93 11.79 10.52
CA ASN A 185 -9.45 10.94 11.61
C ASN A 185 -10.39 11.71 12.56
N ALA A 186 -10.15 13.00 12.76
CA ALA A 186 -11.01 13.87 13.55
C ALA A 186 -12.27 14.33 12.79
N GLY A 187 -12.32 14.08 11.48
CA GLY A 187 -13.41 14.50 10.59
C GLY A 187 -13.54 16.01 10.45
N LEU A 188 -12.40 16.69 10.45
CA LEU A 188 -12.31 18.15 10.30
C LEU A 188 -12.20 18.54 8.81
N ILE A 189 -13.00 17.85 7.97
CA ILE A 189 -12.87 17.84 6.51
C ILE A 189 -14.23 18.19 5.88
N THR A 190 -14.18 19.01 4.83
CA THR A 190 -15.32 19.35 3.96
C THR A 190 -15.58 18.27 2.89
N GLN A 191 -16.64 18.43 2.11
CA GLN A 191 -17.02 17.45 1.07
C GLN A 191 -16.01 17.37 -0.07
N ASP A 192 -15.33 18.47 -0.39
CA ASP A 192 -14.34 18.56 -1.46
C ASP A 192 -12.94 18.07 -1.05
N GLY A 193 -12.81 17.48 0.16
CA GLY A 193 -11.54 16.95 0.66
C GLY A 193 -10.57 18.01 1.14
N SER A 194 -11.03 19.23 1.45
CA SER A 194 -10.26 20.28 2.10
C SER A 194 -10.53 20.34 3.62
N LEU A 195 -9.75 21.14 4.34
CA LEU A 195 -9.93 21.31 5.80
C LEU A 195 -11.14 22.20 6.08
N ASP A 196 -11.94 21.83 7.10
CA ASP A 196 -13.05 22.65 7.57
C ASP A 196 -12.55 23.71 8.55
N ASP A 197 -12.25 24.91 8.04
CA ASP A 197 -11.76 26.06 8.82
C ASP A 197 -12.67 26.42 10.00
N ASN A 198 -13.99 26.26 9.85
CA ASN A 198 -14.93 26.52 10.94
C ASN A 198 -14.82 25.48 12.04
N ALA A 199 -14.77 24.19 11.67
CA ALA A 199 -14.59 23.11 12.63
C ALA A 199 -13.22 23.21 13.34
N LEU A 200 -12.17 23.58 12.62
CA LEU A 200 -10.83 23.84 13.16
C LEU A 200 -10.83 24.97 14.19
N ARG A 201 -11.39 26.13 13.83
CA ARG A 201 -11.49 27.30 14.74
C ARG A 201 -12.26 26.98 16.01
N LEU A 202 -13.30 26.15 15.91
CA LEU A 202 -14.13 25.74 17.05
C LEU A 202 -13.56 24.52 17.79
N ASN A 203 -12.48 23.91 17.30
CA ASN A 203 -11.94 22.63 17.77
C ASN A 203 -13.04 21.55 17.92
N LYS A 204 -14.02 21.55 17.00
CA LYS A 204 -15.19 20.68 17.08
C LYS A 204 -15.01 19.48 16.15
N LYS A 205 -14.63 18.34 16.71
CA LYS A 205 -14.53 17.07 15.99
C LYS A 205 -15.89 16.66 15.44
N ASN A 206 -15.91 16.07 14.25
CA ASN A 206 -17.11 15.48 13.67
C ASN A 206 -16.78 14.10 13.09
N HIS A 207 -16.97 13.04 13.89
CA HIS A 207 -16.61 11.70 13.48
C HIS A 207 -17.43 11.15 12.30
N GLU A 208 -18.58 11.76 11.96
CA GLU A 208 -19.34 11.41 10.76
C GLU A 208 -18.59 11.80 9.48
N ASN A 209 -17.78 12.86 9.55
CA ASN A 209 -16.94 13.37 8.46
C ASN A 209 -15.56 12.70 8.38
N ARG A 210 -15.34 11.58 9.10
CA ARG A 210 -14.10 10.81 8.97
C ARG A 210 -13.89 10.38 7.52
N VAL A 211 -12.64 10.35 7.08
CA VAL A 211 -12.29 9.93 5.72
C VAL A 211 -11.64 8.54 5.69
N PHE A 212 -11.71 7.88 4.53
CA PHE A 212 -10.83 6.76 4.21
C PHE A 212 -9.41 7.31 4.01
N GLN A 213 -8.60 7.24 5.06
CA GLN A 213 -7.22 7.70 5.05
C GLN A 213 -6.27 6.51 4.82
N GLY A 214 -5.91 6.26 3.57
CA GLY A 214 -5.02 5.17 3.16
C GLY A 214 -3.63 5.65 2.79
N ASN A 215 -3.15 5.25 1.61
CA ASN A 215 -1.78 5.51 1.16
C ASN A 215 -1.64 6.87 0.43
N VAL A 216 -2.14 7.92 1.08
CA VAL A 216 -2.05 9.32 0.63
C VAL A 216 -1.60 10.21 1.79
N ASP A 217 -0.99 11.35 1.45
CA ASP A 217 -0.35 12.24 2.42
C ASP A 217 -0.54 13.73 2.10
N THR A 218 -1.80 14.15 1.98
CA THR A 218 -2.16 15.56 1.78
C THR A 218 -2.27 16.31 3.12
N SER A 219 -2.64 17.60 3.09
CA SER A 219 -2.82 18.42 4.29
C SER A 219 -3.82 17.82 5.28
N ILE A 220 -4.91 17.23 4.79
CA ILE A 220 -5.93 16.59 5.63
C ILE A 220 -5.43 15.32 6.32
N ASN A 221 -4.31 14.78 5.85
CA ASN A 221 -3.72 13.57 6.39
C ASN A 221 -2.74 13.82 7.53
N GLN A 222 -2.41 15.08 7.80
CA GLN A 222 -1.43 15.46 8.82
C GLN A 222 -2.00 15.41 10.23
N LEU A 223 -1.11 15.33 11.22
CA LEU A 223 -1.47 15.30 12.64
C LEU A 223 -2.19 16.60 13.05
N THR A 224 -3.25 16.47 13.85
CA THR A 224 -3.84 17.60 14.57
C THR A 224 -2.90 18.05 15.70
N GLU A 225 -3.17 19.19 16.35
CA GLU A 225 -2.44 19.55 17.58
C GLU A 225 -2.60 18.49 18.67
N PHE A 226 -3.79 17.89 18.78
CA PHE A 226 -4.01 16.76 19.67
C PHE A 226 -3.17 15.53 19.26
N GLY A 227 -3.10 15.21 17.96
CA GLY A 227 -2.24 14.14 17.44
C GLY A 227 -0.75 14.37 17.68
N LYS A 228 -0.28 15.62 17.63
CA LYS A 228 1.09 16.00 18.01
C LYS A 228 1.34 15.80 19.50
N GLN A 229 0.38 16.19 20.35
CA GLN A 229 0.48 15.91 21.80
C GLN A 229 0.53 14.41 22.07
N GLN A 230 -0.33 13.62 21.41
CA GLN A 230 -0.29 12.16 21.48
C GLN A 230 1.08 11.58 21.11
N ALA A 231 1.77 12.15 20.11
CA ALA A 231 3.13 11.74 19.73
C ALA A 231 4.17 12.06 20.83
N ILE A 232 4.03 13.20 21.51
CA ILE A 232 4.89 13.56 22.65
C ILE A 232 4.63 12.60 23.83
N ASP A 233 3.37 12.33 24.14
CA ASP A 233 2.98 11.42 25.21
C ASP A 233 3.48 9.99 24.93
N ALA A 234 3.41 9.55 23.67
CA ALA A 234 3.98 8.29 23.21
C ALA A 234 5.49 8.21 23.44
N ALA A 235 6.21 9.28 23.14
CA ALA A 235 7.66 9.36 23.35
C ALA A 235 8.02 9.23 24.83
N ILE A 236 7.32 9.98 25.71
CA ILE A 236 7.51 9.90 27.17
C ILE A 236 7.22 8.48 27.67
N LYS A 237 6.16 7.85 27.15
CA LYS A 237 5.80 6.48 27.52
C LYS A 237 6.87 5.47 27.09
N LEU A 238 7.36 5.56 25.85
CA LEU A 238 8.46 4.73 25.36
C LEU A 238 9.74 4.92 26.21
N GLU A 239 10.06 6.16 26.59
CA GLU A 239 11.19 6.46 27.47
C GLU A 239 11.05 5.76 28.82
N ASN A 240 9.91 5.96 29.50
CA ASN A 240 9.69 5.46 30.86
C ASN A 240 9.54 3.95 30.93
N GLU A 241 8.78 3.35 30.00
CA GLU A 241 8.43 1.93 30.06
C GLU A 241 9.47 1.03 29.42
N LEU A 242 10.27 1.54 28.48
CA LEU A 242 11.23 0.74 27.72
C LEU A 242 12.65 1.27 27.84
N LEU A 243 12.91 2.51 27.41
CA LEU A 243 14.27 3.03 27.30
C LEU A 243 15.00 3.06 28.65
N HIS A 244 14.36 3.62 29.67
CA HIS A 244 14.90 3.69 31.03
C HIS A 244 15.04 2.31 31.70
N GLN A 245 14.29 1.31 31.22
CA GLN A 245 14.45 -0.08 31.67
C GLN A 245 15.63 -0.79 30.98
N GLY A 246 16.24 -0.16 29.97
CA GLY A 246 17.37 -0.69 29.20
C GLY A 246 16.97 -1.32 27.87
N TRP A 247 15.72 -1.18 27.45
CA TRP A 247 15.28 -1.52 26.10
C TRP A 247 15.60 -0.35 25.16
N ILE A 248 16.75 -0.42 24.49
CA ILE A 248 17.21 0.61 23.55
C ILE A 248 17.02 0.08 22.13
N PRO A 249 16.27 0.77 21.24
CA PRO A 249 16.09 0.29 19.87
C PRO A 249 17.41 0.31 19.10
N ASP A 250 17.70 -0.79 18.40
CA ASP A 250 18.80 -0.88 17.44
C ASP A 250 18.45 -0.13 16.15
N ILE A 251 17.18 -0.17 15.75
CA ILE A 251 16.66 0.51 14.56
C ILE A 251 15.22 1.00 14.78
N ILE A 252 14.88 2.13 14.16
CA ILE A 252 13.56 2.74 14.22
C ILE A 252 13.03 2.91 12.80
N PHE A 253 11.95 2.21 12.47
CA PHE A 253 11.28 2.38 11.19
C PHE A 253 10.08 3.30 11.31
N HIS A 254 9.84 4.08 10.27
CA HIS A 254 8.56 4.76 10.07
C HIS A 254 8.01 4.48 8.67
N SER A 255 6.69 4.47 8.54
CA SER A 255 6.07 4.57 7.23
C SER A 255 6.49 5.88 6.55
N PRO A 256 6.68 5.91 5.22
CA PRO A 256 7.01 7.13 4.48
C PRO A 256 5.95 8.24 4.58
N LEU A 257 4.73 7.93 5.05
CA LEU A 257 3.67 8.92 5.24
C LEU A 257 3.97 9.80 6.46
N GLU A 258 3.91 11.12 6.29
CA GLU A 258 4.35 12.13 7.23
C GLU A 258 3.70 11.97 8.60
N ARG A 259 2.42 11.62 8.67
CA ARG A 259 1.74 11.38 9.96
C ARG A 259 2.42 10.32 10.83
N ALA A 260 2.96 9.25 10.25
CA ALA A 260 3.69 8.22 10.99
C ALA A 260 5.09 8.74 11.35
N ARG A 261 5.78 9.40 10.42
CA ARG A 261 7.08 10.02 10.65
C ARG A 261 7.04 11.07 11.77
N ALA A 262 6.06 11.96 11.74
CA ALA A 262 5.85 13.00 12.72
C ALA A 262 5.47 12.44 14.09
N THR A 263 4.84 11.26 14.15
CA THR A 263 4.53 10.60 15.41
C THR A 263 5.78 10.08 16.11
N GLY A 264 6.75 9.53 15.37
CA GLY A 264 8.00 9.05 15.96
C GLY A 264 9.03 10.13 16.26
N LEU A 265 8.95 11.28 15.58
CA LEU A 265 9.97 12.33 15.66
C LEU A 265 10.23 12.88 17.08
N PRO A 266 9.23 13.07 17.97
CA PRO A 266 9.48 13.49 19.35
C PRO A 266 10.39 12.51 20.10
N PHE A 267 10.15 11.19 20.00
CA PHE A 267 10.98 10.18 20.63
C PHE A 267 12.41 10.18 20.07
N VAL A 268 12.54 10.26 18.75
CA VAL A 268 13.83 10.28 18.06
C VAL A 268 14.69 11.48 18.49
N LYS A 269 14.12 12.69 18.44
CA LYS A 269 14.85 13.92 18.78
C LYS A 269 15.25 14.02 20.25
N ARG A 270 14.39 13.56 21.15
CA ARG A 270 14.66 13.61 22.60
C ARG A 270 15.82 12.70 23.01
N ASN A 271 16.04 11.63 22.25
CA ASN A 271 16.99 10.57 22.59
C ASN A 271 18.18 10.49 21.63
N GLY A 272 18.29 11.42 20.66
CA GLY A 272 19.40 11.47 19.70
C GLY A 272 19.51 10.24 18.82
N PHE A 273 18.38 9.76 18.27
CA PHE A 273 18.30 8.56 17.42
C PHE A 273 18.07 8.87 15.94
N GLU A 274 18.39 10.07 15.47
CA GLU A 274 18.17 10.49 14.09
C GLU A 274 18.82 9.54 13.07
N GLU A 275 19.98 8.99 13.39
CA GLU A 275 20.73 8.05 12.56
C GLU A 275 20.08 6.66 12.47
N LYS A 276 19.18 6.32 13.40
CA LYS A 276 18.44 5.04 13.43
C LYS A 276 17.06 5.16 12.81
N TYR A 277 16.64 6.35 12.39
CA TYR A 277 15.26 6.63 12.00
C TYR A 277 15.08 6.57 10.48
N HIS A 278 14.55 5.46 9.99
CA HIS A 278 14.49 5.16 8.56
C HIS A 278 13.06 4.96 8.05
N ALA A 279 12.79 5.47 6.85
CA ALA A 279 11.56 5.18 6.14
C ALA A 279 11.57 3.74 5.61
N LEU A 280 10.44 3.03 5.75
CA LEU A 280 10.23 1.71 5.18
C LEU A 280 8.91 1.69 4.39
N GLU A 281 9.00 1.55 3.07
CA GLU A 281 7.84 1.64 2.17
C GLU A 281 6.81 0.54 2.44
N SER A 282 7.27 -0.66 2.78
CA SER A 282 6.40 -1.83 2.92
C SER A 282 5.51 -1.80 4.17
N ILE A 283 5.70 -0.82 5.07
CA ILE A 283 4.88 -0.60 6.28
C ILE A 283 3.90 0.58 6.13
N THR A 284 3.61 1.00 4.89
CA THR A 284 2.55 1.98 4.56
C THR A 284 1.15 1.45 4.90
N GLU A 285 0.21 2.39 5.06
CA GLU A 285 -1.21 2.04 5.24
C GLU A 285 -1.75 1.34 3.99
N MET A 286 -2.86 0.61 4.16
CA MET A 286 -3.64 0.08 3.05
C MET A 286 -4.04 1.21 2.09
N SER A 287 -3.86 1.01 0.78
CA SER A 287 -4.39 1.96 -0.20
C SER A 287 -5.86 1.68 -0.50
N PHE A 288 -6.71 2.70 -0.33
CA PHE A 288 -8.16 2.59 -0.56
C PHE A 288 -8.59 2.99 -1.99
N GLY A 289 -7.66 3.34 -2.87
CA GLY A 289 -7.91 3.70 -4.26
C GLY A 289 -8.85 4.90 -4.42
N SER A 290 -9.97 4.71 -5.12
CA SER A 290 -10.96 5.77 -5.36
C SER A 290 -11.61 6.30 -4.09
N LEU A 291 -11.49 5.60 -2.96
CA LEU A 291 -12.04 6.05 -1.68
C LEU A 291 -11.09 6.99 -0.93
N GLU A 292 -9.83 7.12 -1.34
CA GLU A 292 -8.83 7.93 -0.64
C GLU A 292 -9.36 9.35 -0.38
N ASN A 293 -9.27 9.78 0.88
CA ASN A 293 -9.71 11.08 1.39
C ASN A 293 -11.21 11.40 1.21
N ARG A 294 -12.06 10.46 0.75
CA ARG A 294 -13.52 10.62 0.75
C ARG A 294 -14.09 10.45 2.16
N ARG A 295 -15.04 11.30 2.54
CA ARG A 295 -15.74 11.16 3.82
C ARG A 295 -16.65 9.94 3.80
N VAL A 296 -16.70 9.22 4.91
CA VAL A 296 -17.52 8.02 5.06
C VAL A 296 -19.01 8.35 4.89
N CYS A 297 -19.44 9.54 5.33
CA CYS A 297 -20.83 10.00 5.20
C CYS A 297 -21.25 10.34 3.77
N ASP A 298 -20.32 10.63 2.86
CA ASP A 298 -20.63 10.96 1.46
C ASP A 298 -20.73 9.73 0.56
N ILE A 299 -20.32 8.57 1.07
CA ILE A 299 -20.39 7.31 0.33
C ILE A 299 -21.83 6.78 0.41
N PRO A 300 -22.44 6.36 -0.72
CA PRO A 300 -23.77 5.77 -0.73
C PRO A 300 -23.89 4.61 0.26
N SER A 301 -24.98 4.56 1.02
CA SER A 301 -25.12 3.62 2.14
C SER A 301 -25.11 2.13 1.73
N ASP A 302 -25.40 1.84 0.46
CA ASP A 302 -25.35 0.53 -0.19
C ASP A 302 -23.98 0.22 -0.84
N HIS A 303 -23.06 1.18 -0.87
CA HIS A 303 -21.73 1.00 -1.44
C HIS A 303 -20.91 -0.04 -0.65
N GLN A 304 -20.20 -0.92 -1.38
CA GLN A 304 -19.45 -2.04 -0.81
C GLN A 304 -18.36 -1.64 0.21
N ALA A 305 -17.86 -0.40 0.13
CA ALA A 305 -16.89 0.15 1.09
C ALA A 305 -17.39 0.07 2.54
N HIS A 306 -18.70 0.20 2.77
CA HIS A 306 -19.27 0.06 4.10
C HIS A 306 -19.11 -1.35 4.67
N SER A 307 -19.08 -2.37 3.82
CA SER A 307 -18.85 -3.76 4.24
C SER A 307 -17.42 -3.98 4.74
N PHE A 308 -16.45 -3.20 4.28
CA PHE A 308 -15.07 -3.29 4.76
C PHE A 308 -14.99 -3.12 6.28
N TYR A 309 -15.53 -2.02 6.82
CA TYR A 309 -15.42 -1.74 8.25
C TYR A 309 -16.61 -2.25 9.08
N LYS A 310 -17.83 -2.32 8.52
CA LYS A 310 -19.00 -2.85 9.26
C LYS A 310 -18.99 -4.38 9.35
N LYS A 311 -18.54 -5.05 8.29
CA LYS A 311 -18.59 -6.51 8.16
C LYS A 311 -17.22 -7.17 8.10
N GLN A 312 -16.12 -6.39 8.21
CA GLN A 312 -14.75 -6.91 8.14
C GLN A 312 -14.48 -7.67 6.82
N HIS A 313 -15.02 -7.15 5.71
CA HIS A 313 -14.91 -7.79 4.39
C HIS A 313 -13.53 -7.51 3.76
N ALA A 314 -12.58 -8.42 3.97
CA ALA A 314 -11.16 -8.25 3.63
C ALA A 314 -10.84 -8.22 2.12
N LEU A 315 -11.82 -8.51 1.25
CA LEU A 315 -11.67 -8.53 -0.21
C LEU A 315 -12.11 -7.22 -0.88
N ILE A 316 -12.66 -6.24 -0.15
CA ILE A 316 -13.06 -4.96 -0.73
C ILE A 316 -11.83 -4.26 -1.30
N LYS A 317 -11.93 -3.85 -2.57
CA LYS A 317 -10.90 -3.15 -3.34
C LYS A 317 -11.57 -2.22 -4.34
N CYS A 318 -11.20 -0.95 -4.33
CA CYS A 318 -11.84 0.07 -5.17
C CYS A 318 -10.77 0.94 -5.86
N PRO A 319 -10.09 0.48 -6.93
CA PRO A 319 -9.22 1.36 -7.69
C PRO A 319 -10.05 2.44 -8.40
N GLY A 320 -9.45 3.60 -8.68
CA GLY A 320 -10.09 4.68 -9.43
C GLY A 320 -9.68 6.06 -8.93
N GLU A 321 -10.41 7.08 -9.35
CA GLU A 321 -10.13 8.47 -8.99
C GLU A 321 -10.52 8.80 -7.54
N ASP A 322 -9.58 9.39 -6.81
CA ASP A 322 -9.80 9.92 -5.46
C ASP A 322 -10.64 11.21 -5.47
N VAL A 323 -10.83 11.84 -4.31
CA VAL A 323 -11.59 13.09 -4.19
C VAL A 323 -11.00 14.26 -5.01
N TYR A 324 -9.72 14.17 -5.40
CA TYR A 324 -9.02 15.19 -6.18
C TYR A 324 -8.93 14.84 -7.67
N GLY A 325 -9.64 13.81 -8.13
CA GLY A 325 -9.58 13.35 -9.53
C GLY A 325 -8.27 12.65 -9.89
N THR A 326 -7.44 12.28 -8.91
CA THR A 326 -6.20 11.54 -9.18
C THR A 326 -6.49 10.06 -9.17
N TRP A 327 -6.13 9.34 -10.24
CA TRP A 327 -6.24 7.89 -10.27
C TRP A 327 -5.35 7.24 -9.21
N ARG A 328 -5.93 6.36 -8.41
CA ARG A 328 -5.26 5.58 -7.37
C ARG A 328 -5.50 4.10 -7.57
N ASP A 329 -4.42 3.34 -7.52
CA ASP A 329 -4.51 1.89 -7.29
C ASP A 329 -5.10 1.62 -5.90
N ALA A 330 -5.67 0.44 -5.70
CA ALA A 330 -6.16 0.01 -4.40
C ALA A 330 -5.45 -1.27 -3.95
N GLU A 331 -5.41 -1.48 -2.64
CA GLU A 331 -5.16 -2.77 -2.01
C GLU A 331 -6.48 -3.31 -1.44
N ASN A 332 -6.54 -4.61 -1.14
CA ASN A 332 -7.49 -5.14 -0.18
C ASN A 332 -6.74 -5.65 1.05
N PHE A 333 -7.44 -5.93 2.14
CA PHE A 333 -6.78 -6.34 3.38
C PHE A 333 -6.03 -7.67 3.26
N CYS A 334 -6.49 -8.58 2.39
CA CYS A 334 -5.77 -9.81 2.07
C CYS A 334 -4.38 -9.54 1.45
N GLN A 335 -4.26 -8.51 0.61
CA GLN A 335 -2.96 -8.07 0.06
C GLN A 335 -2.08 -7.47 1.16
N VAL A 336 -2.66 -6.70 2.10
CA VAL A 336 -1.94 -6.16 3.26
C VAL A 336 -1.39 -7.28 4.15
N LEU A 337 -2.14 -8.37 4.38
CA LEU A 337 -1.66 -9.54 5.13
C LEU A 337 -0.41 -10.16 4.49
N LEU A 338 -0.41 -10.35 3.17
CA LEU A 338 0.77 -10.87 2.47
C LEU A 338 1.94 -9.88 2.51
N ARG A 339 1.68 -8.58 2.36
CA ARG A 339 2.71 -7.53 2.48
C ARG A 339 3.34 -7.50 3.87
N ALA A 340 2.53 -7.62 4.92
CA ALA A 340 2.99 -7.71 6.30
C ALA A 340 3.83 -8.98 6.50
N LYS A 341 3.37 -10.14 6.01
CA LYS A 341 4.14 -11.39 6.04
C LYS A 341 5.53 -11.21 5.44
N HIS A 342 5.62 -10.73 4.20
CA HIS A 342 6.89 -10.55 3.50
C HIS A 342 7.79 -9.54 4.21
N THR A 343 7.21 -8.46 4.75
CA THR A 343 7.97 -7.46 5.51
C THR A 343 8.57 -8.07 6.77
N LEU A 344 7.78 -8.81 7.57
CA LEU A 344 8.26 -9.44 8.79
C LEU A 344 9.33 -10.50 8.52
N GLN A 345 9.21 -11.27 7.43
CA GLN A 345 10.24 -12.22 7.01
C GLN A 345 11.56 -11.51 6.65
N ALA A 346 11.49 -10.43 5.86
CA ALA A 346 12.67 -9.65 5.52
C ALA A 346 13.33 -9.02 6.76
N LEU A 347 12.53 -8.60 7.75
CA LEU A 347 13.03 -8.09 9.02
C LEU A 347 13.69 -9.19 9.86
N ASN A 348 13.13 -10.41 9.93
CA ASN A 348 13.78 -11.55 10.59
C ASN A 348 15.17 -11.83 10.02
N GLU A 349 15.31 -11.80 8.70
CA GLU A 349 16.59 -12.06 8.03
C GLU A 349 17.63 -10.97 8.34
N GLN A 350 17.21 -9.71 8.45
CA GLN A 350 18.11 -8.56 8.58
C GLN A 350 18.39 -8.14 10.03
N PHE A 351 17.43 -8.34 10.94
CA PHE A 351 17.43 -7.78 12.28
C PHE A 351 17.30 -8.83 13.37
N LYS A 352 17.75 -10.06 13.10
CA LYS A 352 17.82 -11.12 14.11
C LYS A 352 18.51 -10.64 15.40
N ASP A 353 17.88 -10.94 16.53
CA ASP A 353 18.24 -10.57 17.90
C ASP A 353 18.34 -9.06 18.13
N LYS A 354 17.66 -8.25 17.31
CA LYS A 354 17.62 -6.78 17.43
C LYS A 354 16.29 -6.27 17.99
N LYS A 355 16.33 -5.04 18.51
CA LYS A 355 15.18 -4.28 18.99
C LYS A 355 14.71 -3.30 17.91
N VAL A 356 13.53 -3.57 17.36
CA VAL A 356 12.91 -2.78 16.29
C VAL A 356 11.75 -1.97 16.87
N LEU A 357 11.81 -0.65 16.73
CA LEU A 357 10.68 0.24 16.99
C LEU A 357 10.05 0.67 15.65
N MET A 358 8.74 0.54 15.51
CA MET A 358 8.05 0.77 14.24
C MET A 358 6.88 1.74 14.38
N PHE A 359 6.91 2.87 13.69
CA PHE A 359 5.82 3.83 13.57
C PHE A 359 5.06 3.64 12.25
N SER A 360 3.82 3.17 12.31
CA SER A 360 3.03 2.81 11.12
C SER A 360 1.54 3.08 11.34
N HIS A 361 0.67 2.30 10.70
CA HIS A 361 -0.76 2.56 10.54
C HIS A 361 -1.61 1.38 10.98
N SER A 362 -2.92 1.61 11.06
CA SER A 362 -3.85 0.65 11.65
C SER A 362 -3.96 -0.66 10.88
N MET A 363 -4.12 -0.65 9.56
CA MET A 363 -4.34 -1.91 8.83
C MET A 363 -3.05 -2.73 8.74
N PHE A 364 -1.90 -2.08 8.55
CA PHE A 364 -0.62 -2.78 8.59
C PHE A 364 -0.34 -3.38 9.97
N GLY A 365 -0.58 -2.64 11.05
CA GLY A 365 -0.44 -3.15 12.41
C GLY A 365 -1.38 -4.32 12.71
N ALA A 366 -2.65 -4.24 12.28
CA ALA A 366 -3.60 -5.34 12.41
C ALA A 366 -3.14 -6.60 11.64
N ALA A 367 -2.59 -6.41 10.43
CA ALA A 367 -2.02 -7.51 9.66
C ALA A 367 -0.82 -8.16 10.36
N CYS A 368 0.08 -7.38 10.97
CA CYS A 368 1.16 -7.92 11.80
C CYS A 368 0.62 -8.75 12.97
N CYS A 369 -0.37 -8.24 13.72
CA CYS A 369 -1.01 -8.99 14.79
C CYS A 369 -1.55 -10.33 14.31
N ILE A 370 -2.25 -10.36 13.16
CA ILE A 370 -2.80 -11.59 12.57
C ILE A 370 -1.67 -12.56 12.18
N MET A 371 -0.60 -12.09 11.52
CA MET A 371 0.54 -12.96 11.17
C MET A 371 1.17 -13.62 12.39
N MET A 372 1.18 -12.93 13.53
CA MET A 372 1.76 -13.40 14.78
C MET A 372 0.77 -14.19 15.65
N GLY A 373 -0.41 -14.54 15.14
CA GLY A 373 -1.44 -15.25 15.91
C GLY A 373 -2.13 -14.40 17.00
N LYS A 374 -1.90 -13.09 17.01
CA LYS A 374 -2.46 -12.10 17.95
C LYS A 374 -3.64 -11.32 17.35
N GLY A 375 -4.15 -11.77 16.21
CA GLY A 375 -5.34 -11.18 15.58
C GLY A 375 -6.56 -11.22 16.50
N ASN A 376 -7.38 -10.18 16.44
CA ASN A 376 -8.59 -10.08 17.26
C ASN A 376 -9.72 -10.91 16.65
N LEU A 377 -10.46 -11.64 17.48
CA LEU A 377 -11.63 -12.39 17.04
C LEU A 377 -12.92 -11.60 17.32
N ILE A 378 -13.86 -11.62 16.38
CA ILE A 378 -15.21 -11.03 16.50
C ILE A 378 -16.27 -12.13 16.40
N GLU A 379 -17.50 -11.83 16.82
CA GLU A 379 -18.65 -12.75 16.85
C GLU A 379 -18.35 -14.04 17.62
N GLN A 380 -17.99 -13.91 18.90
CA GLN A 380 -17.71 -15.06 19.78
C GLN A 380 -16.59 -16.00 19.28
N GLY A 381 -15.61 -15.47 18.53
CA GLY A 381 -14.52 -16.30 18.01
C GLY A 381 -14.66 -16.70 16.55
N THR A 382 -15.69 -16.22 15.84
CA THR A 382 -16.01 -16.72 14.51
C THR A 382 -14.96 -16.32 13.48
N TYR A 383 -14.56 -15.05 13.38
CA TYR A 383 -13.60 -14.58 12.38
C TYR A 383 -12.65 -13.50 12.90
N LEU A 384 -11.56 -13.28 12.17
CA LEU A 384 -10.53 -12.30 12.49
C LEU A 384 -10.93 -10.89 12.04
N ALA A 385 -10.64 -9.92 12.89
CA ALA A 385 -10.92 -8.52 12.64
C ALA A 385 -9.66 -7.69 12.54
N PHE A 386 -9.78 -6.64 11.74
CA PHE A 386 -8.75 -5.66 11.48
C PHE A 386 -9.20 -4.22 11.78
N ASP A 387 -10.50 -4.01 12.04
CA ASP A 387 -11.08 -2.80 12.60
C ASP A 387 -12.45 -3.13 13.26
N GLY A 388 -13.11 -2.14 13.87
CA GLY A 388 -14.53 -2.21 14.21
C GLY A 388 -14.89 -2.91 15.54
N LYS A 389 -16.20 -3.07 15.79
CA LYS A 389 -16.76 -3.51 17.08
C LYS A 389 -16.68 -5.03 17.28
N GLN A 390 -16.04 -5.45 18.37
CA GLN A 390 -16.09 -6.80 18.92
C GLN A 390 -17.52 -7.20 19.32
N SER A 391 -17.76 -8.51 19.45
CA SER A 391 -19.07 -9.05 19.84
C SER A 391 -19.55 -8.65 21.23
N ASN A 392 -18.66 -8.17 22.09
CA ASN A 392 -18.97 -7.60 23.41
C ASN A 392 -19.36 -6.10 23.33
N GLY A 393 -19.49 -5.54 22.12
CA GLY A 393 -19.80 -4.13 21.88
C GLY A 393 -18.61 -3.17 21.94
N LYS A 394 -17.41 -3.63 22.36
CA LYS A 394 -16.20 -2.79 22.40
C LYS A 394 -15.62 -2.61 21.00
N SER A 395 -15.32 -1.38 20.60
CA SER A 395 -14.59 -1.13 19.35
C SER A 395 -13.15 -1.61 19.50
N TYR A 396 -12.71 -2.53 18.64
CA TYR A 396 -11.30 -2.76 18.39
C TYR A 396 -10.85 -1.77 17.32
N THR A 397 -10.19 -0.72 17.78
CA THR A 397 -9.43 0.17 16.91
C THR A 397 -8.07 0.31 17.56
N MET A 398 -7.01 0.03 16.79
CA MET A 398 -5.64 0.18 17.31
C MET A 398 -5.46 1.61 17.82
N PRO A 399 -5.10 1.81 19.11
CA PRO A 399 -5.04 3.14 19.70
C PRO A 399 -3.99 4.02 19.00
N ASN A 400 -4.31 5.29 18.82
CA ASN A 400 -3.37 6.27 18.27
C ASN A 400 -2.19 6.47 19.23
N ALA A 401 -0.99 6.56 18.68
CA ALA A 401 0.27 6.85 19.38
C ALA A 401 0.46 6.09 20.71
N THR A 402 -0.03 4.86 20.80
CA THR A 402 0.18 4.01 21.98
C THR A 402 1.12 2.87 21.57
N PRO A 403 2.27 2.71 22.25
CA PRO A 403 3.15 1.57 22.02
C PRO A 403 2.47 0.24 22.29
N PHE A 404 2.66 -0.71 21.37
CA PHE A 404 2.17 -2.07 21.45
C PHE A 404 3.35 -3.04 21.35
N LEU A 405 3.58 -3.82 22.41
CA LEU A 405 4.68 -4.77 22.50
C LEU A 405 4.28 -6.05 21.76
N LEU A 406 4.66 -6.15 20.48
CA LEU A 406 4.28 -7.28 19.62
C LEU A 406 5.14 -8.50 19.88
N ASN A 407 6.44 -8.33 20.08
CA ASN A 407 7.34 -9.41 20.44
C ASN A 407 8.44 -8.80 21.31
N VAL A 408 8.24 -8.73 22.61
CA VAL A 408 9.24 -8.15 23.53
C VAL A 408 9.37 -9.13 24.67
N ASN A 409 10.59 -9.59 24.92
CA ASN A 409 10.86 -10.39 26.10
C ASN A 409 11.07 -9.40 27.26
N LEU A 410 10.14 -9.28 28.21
CA LEU A 410 10.30 -8.36 29.34
C LEU A 410 11.02 -9.00 30.53
N GLU A 411 11.26 -10.32 30.52
CA GLU A 411 11.84 -11.04 31.66
C GLU A 411 13.23 -10.49 32.02
N HIS A 412 14.02 -10.10 31.01
CA HIS A 412 15.33 -9.50 31.22
C HIS A 412 15.31 -8.08 31.82
N LEU A 413 14.14 -7.42 31.84
CA LEU A 413 13.99 -6.08 32.44
C LEU A 413 13.63 -6.15 33.92
N LEU A 414 13.03 -7.25 34.39
CA LEU A 414 12.56 -7.42 35.76
C LEU A 414 13.64 -7.88 36.75
N ASP A 415 14.75 -8.46 36.26
CA ASP A 415 15.81 -9.05 37.09
C ASP A 415 16.93 -8.06 37.51
N LYS A 416 16.81 -6.77 37.22
CA LYS A 416 17.77 -5.78 37.73
C LYS A 416 17.38 -5.39 39.17
N PRO A 417 18.18 -5.72 40.20
CA PRO A 417 17.90 -5.26 41.55
C PRO A 417 17.86 -3.74 41.54
N HIS A 418 16.77 -3.16 42.05
CA HIS A 418 16.68 -1.73 42.28
C HIS A 418 17.84 -1.32 43.19
N VAL A 419 18.87 -0.69 42.60
CA VAL A 419 19.91 0.00 43.36
C VAL A 419 19.24 1.29 43.82
N ASN A 420 18.79 1.29 45.07
CA ASN A 420 18.24 2.46 45.77
C ASN A 420 19.26 3.59 45.87
#